data_AF-A0A4D4JJM1-F1
#
_entry.id   AF-A0A4D4JJM1-F1
#
_cell.length_a   1.000
_cell.length_b   1.000
_cell.length_c   1.000
_cell.angle_alpha   90.00
_cell.angle_beta   90.00
_cell.angle_gamma   90.00
#
_symmetry.space_group_name_H-M   'P 1'
#
loop_
_entity.id
_entity.type
_entity.pdbx_description
1 polymer ?
#
loop_
_entity_poly.entity_id
_entity_poly.type
_entity_poly.pdbx_seq_one_letter_code
_entity_poly.pdbx_strand_id
1 'polypeptide(L)'
;MKIGQKPELPGALAQTGLAKQAKSPASAAEGATKDALAAASTAGVPVTVSIAAQSLNPASRVAGDFDAGKVKAVRAAIEKGTFSVDAEAIADKLLSNAQEILTRSRG
;
A
#
# COMPACT_ATOMS: atom_id res chain seq x y z
N MET A 1 -13.93 -17.03 46.46
CA MET A 1 -14.49 -18.32 46.02
C MET A 1 -13.49 -18.99 45.10
N LYS A 2 -13.04 -20.18 45.52
CA LYS A 2 -12.04 -21.03 44.89
C LYS A 2 -12.80 -22.17 44.23
N ILE A 3 -12.72 -22.32 42.91
CA ILE A 3 -13.03 -23.60 42.26
C ILE A 3 -12.02 -23.78 41.13
N GLY A 4 -11.00 -24.57 41.42
CA GLY A 4 -10.24 -25.27 40.40
C GLY A 4 -10.90 -26.62 40.12
N GLN A 5 -10.82 -27.05 38.87
CA GLN A 5 -10.97 -28.45 38.49
C GLN A 5 -10.14 -28.67 37.23
N LYS A 6 -8.97 -29.30 37.40
CA LYS A 6 -8.35 -30.21 36.41
C LYS A 6 -9.18 -31.50 36.43
N PRO A 7 -9.31 -32.28 35.34
CA PRO A 7 -8.18 -33.02 34.76
C PRO A 7 -8.33 -33.27 33.24
N GLU A 8 -7.50 -33.95 32.44
CA GLU A 8 -6.58 -35.10 32.56
C GLU A 8 -5.57 -35.01 31.38
N LEU A 9 -4.32 -35.44 31.59
CA LEU A 9 -3.45 -36.03 30.55
C LEU A 9 -3.14 -37.44 31.07
N PRO A 10 -3.18 -38.50 30.24
CA PRO A 10 -1.88 -39.03 29.79
C PRO A 10 -1.90 -39.73 28.41
N GLY A 11 -0.75 -39.78 27.75
CA GLY A 11 -0.47 -40.69 26.63
C GLY A 11 0.21 -39.97 25.46
N ALA A 12 1.48 -39.60 25.58
CA ALA A 12 2.65 -40.46 25.30
C ALA A 12 3.08 -40.42 23.82
N LEU A 13 4.15 -39.66 23.62
CA LEU A 13 5.37 -40.01 22.87
C LEU A 13 5.26 -40.43 21.40
N ALA A 14 5.93 -39.59 20.59
CA ALA A 14 6.76 -39.94 19.45
C ALA A 14 6.07 -40.50 18.20
N GLN A 15 6.33 -39.87 17.05
CA GLN A 15 7.16 -40.50 16.02
C GLN A 15 7.38 -39.56 14.84
N THR A 16 8.65 -39.20 14.66
CA THR A 16 9.28 -38.86 13.39
C THR A 16 8.88 -39.88 12.33
N GLY A 17 8.36 -39.43 11.19
CA GLY A 17 7.95 -40.34 10.13
C GLY A 17 7.83 -39.65 8.78
N LEU A 18 8.77 -39.96 7.90
CA LEU A 18 8.79 -39.61 6.49
C LEU A 18 7.49 -40.02 5.78
N ALA A 19 7.05 -39.23 4.79
CA ALA A 19 7.12 -39.61 3.38
C ALA A 19 6.01 -38.96 2.54
N LYS A 20 6.48 -38.34 1.45
CA LYS A 20 5.81 -38.04 0.19
C LYS A 20 4.40 -38.63 0.01
N GLN A 21 3.44 -37.75 -0.28
CA GLN A 21 2.43 -38.07 -1.29
C GLN A 21 2.21 -36.87 -2.22
N ALA A 22 2.67 -37.05 -3.46
CA ALA A 22 2.39 -36.14 -4.55
C ALA A 22 0.93 -36.33 -5.00
N LYS A 23 0.16 -35.25 -5.03
CA LYS A 23 -0.98 -35.09 -5.94
C LYS A 23 -1.10 -33.62 -6.31
N SER A 24 -1.16 -33.39 -7.62
CA SER A 24 -1.20 -32.13 -8.36
C SER A 24 -2.01 -30.99 -7.70
N PRO A 25 -1.53 -29.73 -7.69
CA PRO A 25 -2.33 -28.59 -7.25
C PRO A 25 -3.12 -28.07 -8.46
N ALA A 26 -4.20 -28.75 -8.83
CA ALA A 26 -5.10 -28.29 -9.90
C ALA A 26 -6.47 -27.81 -9.40
N SER A 27 -6.65 -27.66 -8.08
CA SER A 27 -7.88 -27.10 -7.51
C SER A 27 -7.67 -26.18 -6.30
N ALA A 28 -6.41 -25.88 -5.96
CA ALA A 28 -6.08 -24.93 -4.89
C ALA A 28 -6.05 -23.47 -5.39
N ALA A 29 -5.92 -23.24 -6.70
CA ALA A 29 -5.78 -21.89 -7.24
C ALA A 29 -7.10 -21.08 -7.21
N GLU A 30 -8.25 -21.71 -7.47
CA GLU A 30 -9.54 -20.99 -7.44
C GLU A 30 -10.03 -20.73 -6.01
N GLY A 31 -9.77 -21.68 -5.10
CA GLY A 31 -10.09 -21.54 -3.67
C GLY A 31 -9.21 -20.49 -2.98
N ALA A 32 -7.90 -20.50 -3.23
CA ALA A 32 -6.97 -19.55 -2.62
C ALA A 32 -7.21 -18.11 -3.09
N THR A 33 -7.66 -17.91 -4.33
CA THR A 33 -7.97 -16.56 -4.85
C THR A 33 -9.26 -16.01 -4.22
N LYS A 34 -10.25 -16.88 -3.97
CA LYS A 34 -11.53 -16.49 -3.35
C LYS A 34 -11.39 -16.27 -1.84
N ASP A 35 -10.57 -17.07 -1.18
CA ASP A 35 -10.26 -16.97 0.25
C ASP A 35 -9.35 -15.76 0.55
N ALA A 36 -8.40 -15.43 -0.34
CA ALA A 36 -7.62 -14.20 -0.25
C ALA A 36 -8.47 -12.94 -0.44
N LEU A 37 -9.49 -12.99 -1.31
CA LEU A 37 -10.46 -11.89 -1.49
C LEU A 37 -11.35 -11.73 -0.25
N ALA A 38 -11.76 -12.85 0.37
CA ALA A 38 -12.55 -12.87 1.59
C ALA A 38 -11.76 -12.42 2.84
N ALA A 39 -10.48 -12.80 2.94
CA ALA A 39 -9.59 -12.37 4.04
C ALA A 39 -9.22 -10.88 3.94
N ALA A 40 -9.13 -10.32 2.73
CA ALA A 40 -8.95 -8.88 2.52
C ALA A 40 -10.22 -8.05 2.86
N SER A 41 -11.39 -8.71 2.94
CA SER A 41 -12.67 -8.06 3.25
C SER A 41 -12.86 -7.78 4.75
N THR A 42 -11.95 -8.26 5.61
CA THR A 42 -11.96 -7.99 7.07
C THR A 42 -11.35 -6.62 7.42
N ALA A 43 -10.78 -5.89 6.45
CA ALA A 43 -10.17 -4.57 6.67
C ALA A 43 -11.03 -3.36 6.22
N GLY A 44 -12.27 -3.59 5.76
CA GLY A 44 -13.19 -2.53 5.34
C GLY A 44 -14.10 -2.94 4.17
N VAL A 45 -15.09 -2.09 3.85
CA VAL A 45 -15.97 -2.28 2.69
C VAL A 45 -15.16 -2.14 1.39
N PRO A 46 -15.14 -3.14 0.50
CA PRO A 46 -14.40 -3.02 -0.76
C PRO A 46 -15.10 -2.02 -1.70
N VAL A 47 -14.38 -0.99 -2.11
CA VAL A 47 -14.84 0.01 -3.09
C VAL A 47 -14.09 -0.21 -4.41
N THR A 48 -14.83 -0.29 -5.52
CA THR A 48 -14.23 -0.41 -6.86
C THR A 48 -13.91 0.96 -7.42
N VAL A 49 -12.66 1.14 -7.86
CA VAL A 49 -12.19 2.37 -8.54
C VAL A 49 -12.28 2.17 -10.05
N SER A 50 -12.56 3.23 -10.82
CA SER A 50 -12.62 3.14 -12.28
C SER A 50 -11.25 2.77 -12.88
N ILE A 51 -11.26 2.04 -14.00
CA ILE A 51 -10.04 1.62 -14.72
C ILE A 51 -9.14 2.83 -15.06
N ALA A 52 -9.74 3.96 -15.42
CA ALA A 52 -9.02 5.20 -15.74
C ALA A 52 -8.36 5.85 -14.52
N ALA A 53 -8.93 5.74 -13.32
CA ALA A 53 -8.27 6.18 -12.10
C ALA A 53 -7.22 5.17 -11.61
N GLN A 54 -7.43 3.88 -11.87
CA GLN A 54 -6.47 2.83 -11.56
C GLN A 54 -5.18 2.95 -12.39
N SER A 55 -5.25 3.42 -13.64
CA SER A 55 -4.05 3.68 -14.46
C SER A 55 -3.23 4.88 -13.96
N LEU A 56 -3.85 5.80 -13.21
CA LEU A 56 -3.19 6.95 -12.57
C LEU A 56 -2.60 6.61 -11.18
N ASN A 57 -2.74 5.36 -10.73
CA ASN A 57 -2.34 4.94 -9.39
C ASN A 57 -0.85 5.29 -9.11
N PRO A 58 -0.54 6.06 -8.06
CA PRO A 58 0.83 6.50 -7.75
C PRO A 58 1.81 5.36 -7.48
N ALA A 59 1.34 4.16 -7.10
CA ALA A 59 2.19 2.97 -6.98
C ALA A 59 2.74 2.47 -8.35
N SER A 60 2.22 3.00 -9.46
CA SER A 60 2.72 2.78 -10.83
C SER A 60 3.78 3.82 -11.24
N ARG A 61 4.04 4.87 -10.43
CA ARG A 61 5.08 5.85 -10.75
C ARG A 61 6.46 5.21 -10.66
N VAL A 62 7.11 5.05 -11.81
CA VAL A 62 8.52 4.69 -11.91
C VAL A 62 9.35 5.77 -11.20
N ALA A 63 10.46 5.37 -10.56
CA ALA A 63 11.37 6.17 -9.75
C ALA A 63 11.95 7.47 -10.38
N GLY A 64 11.52 7.88 -11.58
CA GLY A 64 11.87 9.13 -12.23
C GLY A 64 11.05 10.36 -11.79
N ASP A 65 9.94 10.16 -11.06
CA ASP A 65 9.13 11.27 -10.53
C ASP A 65 9.80 11.99 -9.34
N PHE A 66 10.75 11.32 -8.67
CA PHE A 66 11.46 11.84 -7.51
C PHE A 66 12.92 12.12 -7.84
N ASP A 67 13.29 13.39 -7.84
CA ASP A 67 14.68 13.82 -8.06
C ASP A 67 15.38 14.08 -6.71
N ALA A 68 16.04 13.04 -6.20
CA ALA A 68 16.82 13.12 -4.96
C ALA A 68 17.95 14.16 -5.03
N GLY A 69 18.50 14.39 -6.23
CA GLY A 69 19.57 15.35 -6.48
C GLY A 69 19.09 16.78 -6.28
N LYS A 70 17.94 17.14 -6.88
CA LYS A 70 17.29 18.44 -6.67
C LYS A 70 16.93 18.67 -5.21
N VAL A 71 16.36 17.67 -4.52
CA VAL A 71 16.01 17.80 -3.09
C VAL A 71 17.26 18.10 -2.26
N LYS A 72 18.36 17.38 -2.50
CA LYS A 72 19.63 17.63 -1.81
C LYS A 72 20.18 19.03 -2.08
N ALA A 73 20.11 19.49 -3.34
CA ALA A 73 20.59 20.81 -3.72
C ALA A 73 19.77 21.93 -3.06
N VAL A 74 18.44 21.82 -3.05
CA VAL A 74 17.54 22.78 -2.39
C VAL A 74 17.79 22.81 -0.88
N ARG A 75 17.90 21.64 -0.22
CA ARG A 75 18.24 21.56 1.21
C ARG A 75 19.55 22.27 1.53
N ALA A 76 20.59 22.02 0.75
CA ALA A 76 21.88 22.69 0.92
C ALA A 76 21.81 24.21 0.71
N ALA A 77 21.00 24.70 -0.24
CA ALA A 77 20.81 26.14 -0.46
C ALA A 77 20.08 26.81 0.72
N ILE A 78 19.12 26.11 1.34
CA ILE A 78 18.41 26.57 2.54
C ILE A 78 19.38 26.62 3.73
N GLU A 79 20.16 25.55 3.96
CA GLU A 79 21.16 25.49 5.04
C GLU A 79 22.22 26.60 4.93
N LYS A 80 22.62 26.94 3.71
CA LYS A 80 23.58 28.02 3.43
C LYS A 80 22.97 29.41 3.43
N GLY A 81 21.65 29.53 3.55
CA GLY A 81 20.93 30.81 3.49
C GLY A 81 20.92 31.47 2.11
N THR A 82 21.28 30.74 1.05
CA THR A 82 21.33 31.27 -0.33
C THR A 82 20.05 30.99 -1.11
N PHE A 83 19.10 30.26 -0.52
CA PHE A 83 17.79 30.05 -1.10
C PHE A 83 16.96 31.34 -0.97
N SER A 84 16.60 31.93 -2.10
CA SER A 84 15.72 33.10 -2.17
C SER A 84 14.34 32.69 -2.67
N VAL A 85 13.30 33.25 -2.07
CA VAL A 85 11.91 33.01 -2.48
C VAL A 85 11.55 33.96 -3.61
N ASP A 86 11.11 33.41 -4.73
CA ASP A 86 10.56 34.15 -5.86
C ASP A 86 9.04 34.26 -5.72
N ALA A 87 8.56 35.47 -5.44
CA ALA A 87 7.13 35.72 -5.23
C ALA A 87 6.31 35.64 -6.51
N GLU A 88 6.87 36.01 -7.66
CA GLU A 88 6.20 35.94 -8.96
C GLU A 88 5.98 34.49 -9.36
N ALA A 89 7.02 33.65 -9.21
CA ALA A 89 6.91 32.22 -9.46
C ALA A 89 5.84 31.53 -8.59
N ILE A 90 5.70 31.96 -7.33
CA ILE A 90 4.64 31.47 -6.44
C ILE A 90 3.26 31.88 -6.95
N ALA A 91 3.08 33.16 -7.28
CA ALA A 91 1.81 33.69 -7.76
C ALA A 91 1.34 32.96 -9.03
N ASP A 92 2.26 32.73 -9.98
CA ASP A 92 1.97 31.98 -11.20
C ASP A 92 1.54 30.54 -10.92
N LYS A 93 2.18 29.86 -9.96
CA LYS A 93 1.77 28.50 -9.59
C LYS A 93 0.44 28.45 -8.84
N LEU A 94 0.16 29.43 -7.99
CA LEU A 94 -1.15 29.55 -7.34
C LEU A 94 -2.26 29.78 -8.36
N LEU A 95 -2.05 30.68 -9.32
CA LEU A 95 -3.01 30.95 -10.38
C LEU A 95 -3.22 29.73 -11.28
N SER A 96 -2.14 29.06 -11.68
CA SER A 96 -2.21 27.84 -12.48
C SER A 96 -2.98 26.73 -11.76
N ASN A 97 -2.75 26.54 -10.46
CA ASN A 97 -3.49 25.55 -9.68
C ASN A 97 -4.98 25.91 -9.54
N ALA A 98 -5.30 27.18 -9.32
CA ALA A 98 -6.68 27.66 -9.28
C ALA A 98 -7.41 27.42 -10.61
N GLN A 99 -6.75 27.72 -11.74
CA GLN A 99 -7.29 27.46 -13.08
C GLN A 99 -7.56 25.97 -13.32
N GLU A 100 -6.67 25.08 -12.87
CA GLU A 100 -6.85 23.64 -12.97
C GLU A 100 -8.10 23.16 -12.21
N ILE A 101 -8.31 23.66 -10.99
CA ILE A 101 -9.50 23.35 -10.17
C ILE A 101 -10.78 23.87 -10.83
N LEU A 102 -10.77 25.12 -11.30
CA LEU A 102 -11.91 25.74 -11.99
C LEU A 102 -12.27 25.00 -13.28
N THR A 103 -11.26 24.56 -14.05
CA THR A 103 -11.46 23.80 -15.29
C THR A 103 -12.07 22.44 -15.01
N ARG A 104 -11.56 21.71 -13.99
CA ARG A 104 -12.14 20.44 -13.55
C ARG A 104 -13.56 20.56 -13.00
N SER A 105 -13.93 21.70 -12.43
CA SER A 105 -15.29 21.93 -11.93
C SER A 105 -16.28 22.28 -13.04
N ARG A 106 -15.81 22.75 -14.20
CA ARG A 106 -16.64 23.23 -15.32
C ARG A 106 -16.76 22.23 -16.47
N GLY A 107 -15.88 21.24 -16.55
CA GLY A 107 -15.96 20.11 -17.46
C GLY A 107 -16.58 18.90 -16.78
#